data_AF-A0A803MPX0-F1
#
_entry.id   AF-A0A803MPX0-F1
#
_cell.length_a   1.000
_cell.length_b   1.000
_cell.length_c   1.000
_cell.angle_alpha   90.00
_cell.angle_beta   90.00
_cell.angle_gamma   90.00
#
_symmetry.space_group_name_H-M   'P 1'
#
loop_
_entity.id
_entity.type
_entity.pdbx_description
1 polymer ?
#
loop_
_entity_poly.entity_id
_entity_poly.type
_entity_poly.pdbx_seq_one_letter_code
_entity_poly.pdbx_strand_id
1 'polypeptide(L)'
;MANTHDHEHKMKRIKMPTSISDESVPLPDGLIDLSDQNLEIISSKYPSFPAPSGKKVPLYEVAHIRVGDKGNDMNFSIIPHFFQDINRLQVIISPEWVKKVLSPLLNPSPFPHPDAISKRDKWVKENVKVEIYEVKGIHSLNVVVRNILDSGVNCSRRIDRHGKTISDTILSQQVMLP
;
A
#
# COMPACT_ATOMS: atom_id res chain seq x y z
N MET A 1 62.97 3.47 15.32
CA MET A 1 62.52 2.31 14.51
C MET A 1 61.16 1.90 15.05
N ALA A 2 60.09 2.36 14.42
CA ALA A 2 58.72 2.04 14.78
C ALA A 2 58.16 1.15 13.67
N ASN A 3 57.85 -0.11 13.98
CA ASN A 3 57.28 -1.06 13.04
C ASN A 3 55.76 -0.88 13.00
N THR A 4 55.26 -0.45 11.84
CA THR A 4 53.87 -0.57 11.40
C THR A 4 53.54 -2.04 11.13
N HIS A 5 52.41 -2.53 11.64
CA HIS A 5 51.81 -3.80 11.23
C HIS A 5 50.38 -3.51 10.76
N ASP A 6 50.21 -3.54 9.44
CA ASP A 6 48.93 -3.48 8.75
C ASP A 6 48.17 -4.79 8.98
N HIS A 7 46.96 -4.72 9.56
CA HIS A 7 46.03 -5.84 9.63
C HIS A 7 44.96 -5.70 8.54
N GLU A 8 45.18 -6.41 7.44
CA GLU A 8 44.23 -6.57 6.33
C GLU A 8 43.07 -7.52 6.76
N HIS A 9 41.86 -6.99 6.93
CA HIS A 9 40.67 -7.77 7.30
C HIS A 9 40.05 -8.42 6.05
N LYS A 10 40.37 -9.69 5.81
CA LYS A 10 39.79 -10.50 4.73
C LYS A 10 38.42 -11.07 5.14
N MET A 11 37.34 -10.42 4.74
CA MET A 11 35.96 -10.92 4.88
C MET A 11 35.78 -12.26 4.14
N LYS A 12 35.50 -13.35 4.89
CA LYS A 12 35.17 -14.66 4.32
C LYS A 12 33.70 -14.67 3.90
N ARG A 13 33.44 -14.86 2.60
CA ARG A 13 32.11 -15.07 2.01
C ARG A 13 31.59 -16.46 2.42
N ILE A 14 30.61 -16.51 3.33
CA ILE A 14 29.94 -17.75 3.72
C ILE A 14 28.98 -18.16 2.59
N LYS A 15 29.23 -19.29 1.93
CA LYS A 15 28.28 -19.93 0.99
C LYS A 15 27.21 -20.66 1.80
N MET A 16 25.93 -20.38 1.55
CA MET A 16 24.83 -21.19 2.09
C MET A 16 24.71 -22.49 1.29
N PRO A 17 24.61 -23.66 1.95
CA PRO A 17 24.35 -24.92 1.27
C PRO A 17 22.88 -25.04 0.86
N THR A 18 22.65 -25.25 -0.43
CA THR A 18 21.39 -25.71 -1.02
C THR A 18 21.34 -27.24 -1.01
N SER A 19 20.56 -27.81 -0.07
CA SER A 19 19.88 -29.11 -0.20
C SER A 19 19.18 -29.43 1.13
N ILE A 20 17.85 -29.43 1.15
CA ILE A 20 17.06 -30.04 2.23
C ILE A 20 16.65 -31.41 1.68
N SER A 21 17.20 -32.47 2.25
CA SER A 21 16.76 -33.85 2.08
C SER A 21 15.61 -34.12 3.06
N ASP A 22 14.50 -34.66 2.55
CA ASP A 22 13.37 -35.17 3.33
C ASP A 22 13.83 -36.31 4.25
N GLU A 23 13.96 -36.04 5.54
CA GLU A 23 13.87 -37.08 6.57
C GLU A 23 12.95 -36.57 7.69
N SER A 24 11.78 -37.20 7.80
CA SER A 24 10.79 -36.94 8.83
C SER A 24 11.23 -37.51 10.18
N VAL A 25 11.46 -36.65 11.16
CA VAL A 25 11.69 -37.05 12.56
C VAL A 25 10.33 -37.33 13.23
N PRO A 26 10.14 -38.46 13.94
CA PRO A 26 8.87 -38.73 14.62
C PRO A 26 8.73 -37.84 15.86
N LEU A 27 7.55 -37.24 16.03
CA LEU A 27 7.21 -36.43 17.20
C LEU A 27 6.92 -37.32 18.42
N PRO A 28 7.27 -36.89 19.65
CA PRO A 28 7.05 -37.67 20.85
C PRO A 28 5.57 -37.70 21.25
N ASP A 29 5.12 -38.86 21.74
CA ASP A 29 3.73 -39.12 22.14
C ASP A 29 3.29 -38.17 23.27
N GLY A 30 2.31 -37.32 22.98
CA GLY A 30 1.61 -36.52 24.00
C GLY A 30 1.26 -35.07 23.66
N LEU A 31 1.60 -34.56 22.47
CA LEU A 31 1.06 -33.27 22.02
C LEU A 31 -0.25 -33.48 21.25
N ILE A 32 -1.36 -32.99 21.81
CA ILE A 32 -2.61 -32.81 21.06
C ILE A 32 -2.36 -31.71 20.02
N ASP A 33 -2.52 -32.05 18.75
CA ASP A 33 -2.39 -31.13 17.63
C ASP A 33 -3.48 -30.05 17.68
N LEU A 34 -3.07 -28.83 18.06
CA LEU A 34 -3.93 -27.64 18.11
C LEU A 34 -3.85 -26.83 16.79
N SER A 35 -3.33 -27.41 15.70
CA SER A 35 -3.16 -26.70 14.42
C SER A 35 -4.47 -26.50 13.65
N ASP A 36 -5.43 -27.41 13.75
CA ASP A 36 -6.65 -27.36 12.94
C ASP A 36 -7.62 -26.24 13.36
N GLN A 37 -7.72 -25.92 14.64
CA GLN A 37 -8.68 -24.92 15.13
C GLN A 37 -8.27 -23.47 14.82
N ASN A 38 -6.97 -23.21 14.63
CA ASN A 38 -6.48 -21.87 14.31
C ASN A 38 -6.57 -21.55 12.80
N LEU A 39 -6.53 -22.56 11.93
CA LEU A 39 -6.68 -22.40 10.48
C LEU A 39 -8.12 -22.04 10.08
N GLU A 40 -9.12 -22.62 10.73
CA GLU A 40 -10.53 -22.26 10.50
C GLU A 40 -10.85 -20.83 10.96
N ILE A 41 -10.26 -20.39 12.08
CA ILE A 41 -10.47 -19.03 12.62
C ILE A 41 -9.84 -17.97 11.71
N ILE A 42 -8.65 -18.23 11.14
CA ILE A 42 -8.00 -17.32 10.18
C ILE A 42 -8.76 -17.31 8.84
N SER A 43 -9.22 -18.47 8.37
CA SER A 43 -10.05 -18.60 7.15
C SER A 43 -11.35 -17.80 7.23
N SER A 44 -11.97 -17.72 8.41
CA SER A 44 -13.25 -17.01 8.60
C SER A 44 -13.19 -15.48 8.50
N LYS A 45 -12.00 -14.87 8.58
CA LYS A 45 -11.81 -13.41 8.67
C LYS A 45 -11.37 -12.74 7.38
N TYR A 46 -10.80 -13.49 6.45
CA TYR A 46 -10.36 -12.98 5.15
C TYR A 46 -11.27 -13.53 4.07
N PRO A 47 -11.79 -12.71 3.15
CA PRO A 47 -12.62 -13.22 2.08
C PRO A 47 -11.80 -14.23 1.28
N SER A 48 -12.32 -15.45 1.25
CA SER A 48 -11.76 -16.57 0.51
C SER A 48 -12.04 -16.48 -1.00
N PHE A 49 -12.66 -15.39 -1.46
CA PHE A 49 -13.14 -15.23 -2.82
C PHE A 49 -12.63 -13.93 -3.45
N PRO A 50 -12.33 -13.95 -4.76
CA PRO A 50 -11.91 -12.76 -5.51
C PRO A 50 -13.04 -11.74 -5.61
N ALA A 51 -12.69 -10.46 -5.72
CA ALA A 51 -13.64 -9.40 -5.99
C ALA A 51 -14.31 -9.59 -7.37
N PRO A 52 -15.58 -9.17 -7.54
CA PRO A 52 -16.30 -9.31 -8.81
C PRO A 52 -15.55 -8.70 -10.01
N SER A 53 -15.47 -9.43 -11.13
CA SER A 53 -14.96 -8.90 -12.41
C SER A 53 -16.07 -8.19 -13.20
N GLY A 54 -15.70 -7.15 -13.95
CA GLY A 54 -16.58 -6.46 -14.91
C GLY A 54 -17.70 -5.61 -14.28
N LYS A 55 -17.76 -5.52 -12.94
CA LYS A 55 -18.73 -4.70 -12.21
C LYS A 55 -18.02 -3.53 -11.53
N LYS A 56 -18.70 -2.37 -11.48
CA LYS A 56 -18.25 -1.24 -10.67
C LYS A 56 -18.58 -1.55 -9.21
N VAL A 57 -17.54 -1.64 -8.38
CA VAL A 57 -17.64 -1.85 -6.94
C VAL A 57 -16.87 -0.76 -6.20
N PRO A 58 -17.30 -0.33 -5.00
CA PRO A 58 -16.48 0.52 -4.15
C PRO A 58 -15.15 -0.18 -3.83
N LEU A 59 -14.03 0.56 -3.87
CA LEU A 59 -12.72 0.02 -3.51
C LEU A 59 -12.70 -0.49 -2.05
N TYR A 60 -13.54 0.08 -1.20
CA TYR A 60 -13.83 -0.41 0.16
C TYR A 60 -14.18 -1.89 0.24
N GLU A 61 -14.90 -2.45 -0.73
CA GLU A 61 -15.28 -3.87 -0.72
C GLU A 61 -14.12 -4.79 -1.15
N VAL A 62 -13.12 -4.23 -1.82
CA VAL A 62 -12.03 -4.96 -2.47
C VAL A 62 -10.74 -4.91 -1.65
N ALA A 63 -10.49 -3.81 -0.92
CA ALA A 63 -9.23 -3.58 -0.26
C ALA A 63 -9.35 -2.76 1.04
N HIS A 64 -8.40 -3.00 1.93
CA HIS A 64 -8.07 -2.11 3.04
C HIS A 64 -7.09 -1.03 2.58
N ILE A 65 -7.27 0.19 3.09
CA ILE A 65 -6.34 1.29 2.84
C ILE A 65 -5.87 1.90 4.16
N ARG A 66 -4.58 2.20 4.21
CA ARG A 66 -3.98 3.02 5.27
C ARG A 66 -3.29 4.21 4.65
N VAL A 67 -3.52 5.40 5.21
CA VAL A 67 -2.91 6.66 4.76
C VAL A 67 -2.08 7.25 5.89
N GLY A 68 -1.00 7.93 5.52
CA GLY A 68 -0.21 8.80 6.39
C GLY A 68 0.29 10.01 5.61
N ASP A 69 0.54 11.10 6.32
CA ASP A 69 1.07 12.34 5.76
C ASP A 69 2.37 12.75 6.45
N LYS A 70 3.26 13.42 5.69
CA LYS A 70 4.47 14.04 6.23
C LYS A 70 4.85 15.24 5.37
N GLY A 71 4.77 16.44 5.96
CA GLY A 71 4.99 17.67 5.20
C GLY A 71 4.01 17.77 4.03
N ASN A 72 4.49 18.09 2.83
CA ASN A 72 3.64 18.21 1.65
C ASN A 72 3.33 16.87 0.96
N ASP A 73 3.82 15.77 1.51
CA ASP A 73 3.76 14.45 0.91
C ASP A 73 2.75 13.56 1.64
N MET A 74 2.10 12.70 0.86
CA MET A 74 1.18 11.68 1.32
C MET A 74 1.71 10.30 0.96
N ASN A 75 1.51 9.34 1.85
CA ASN A 75 1.76 7.93 1.59
C ASN A 75 0.48 7.14 1.89
N PHE A 76 0.12 6.20 1.02
CA PHE A 76 -0.94 5.26 1.33
C PHE A 76 -0.66 3.87 0.81
N SER A 77 -1.16 2.87 1.54
CA SER A 77 -1.02 1.45 1.18
C SER A 77 -2.40 0.88 0.87
N ILE A 78 -2.51 0.13 -0.23
CA ILE A 78 -3.69 -0.62 -0.64
C ILE A 78 -3.39 -2.10 -0.44
N ILE A 79 -4.17 -2.76 0.40
CA ILE A 79 -4.04 -4.18 0.72
C ILE A 79 -5.34 -4.86 0.29
N PRO A 80 -5.36 -5.65 -0.78
CA PRO A 80 -6.57 -6.34 -1.22
C PRO A 80 -7.03 -7.33 -0.15
N HIS A 81 -8.34 -7.51 -0.02
CA HIS A 81 -8.88 -8.51 0.88
C HIS A 81 -8.56 -9.94 0.40
N PHE A 82 -8.47 -10.13 -0.93
CA PHE A 82 -8.03 -11.37 -1.58
C PHE A 82 -6.70 -11.13 -2.31
N PHE A 83 -5.63 -11.80 -1.90
CA PHE A 83 -4.27 -11.42 -2.31
C PHE A 83 -4.01 -11.50 -3.82
N GLN A 84 -4.68 -12.39 -4.56
CA GLN A 84 -4.54 -12.52 -6.01
C GLN A 84 -5.14 -11.33 -6.78
N ASP A 85 -6.00 -10.52 -6.16
CA ASP A 85 -6.55 -9.32 -6.78
C ASP A 85 -5.51 -8.19 -6.91
N ILE A 86 -4.33 -8.33 -6.32
CA ILE A 86 -3.25 -7.35 -6.43
C ILE A 86 -2.89 -7.04 -7.89
N ASN A 87 -2.84 -8.07 -8.75
CA ASN A 87 -2.52 -7.91 -10.16
C ASN A 87 -3.62 -7.14 -10.90
N ARG A 88 -4.88 -7.35 -10.51
CA ARG A 88 -6.05 -6.67 -11.09
C ARG A 88 -6.10 -5.21 -10.64
N LEU A 89 -5.75 -4.94 -9.38
CA LEU A 89 -5.64 -3.59 -8.84
C LEU A 89 -4.50 -2.80 -9.49
N GLN A 90 -3.36 -3.41 -9.78
CA GLN A 90 -2.23 -2.74 -10.46
C GLN A 90 -2.61 -2.18 -11.84
N VAL A 91 -3.55 -2.81 -12.54
CA VAL A 91 -4.05 -2.32 -13.83
C VAL A 91 -4.85 -1.02 -13.67
N ILE A 92 -5.56 -0.87 -12.54
CA ILE A 92 -6.47 0.26 -12.29
C ILE A 92 -5.75 1.41 -11.60
N ILE A 93 -4.94 1.11 -10.59
CA ILE A 93 -4.28 2.09 -9.72
C ILE A 93 -3.05 2.63 -10.45
N SER A 94 -3.29 3.50 -11.45
CA SER A 94 -2.24 4.21 -12.19
C SER A 94 -1.91 5.57 -11.53
N PRO A 95 -0.75 6.17 -11.84
CA PRO A 95 -0.42 7.53 -11.41
C PRO A 95 -1.51 8.56 -11.75
N GLU A 96 -2.11 8.45 -12.93
CA GLU A 96 -3.19 9.31 -13.42
C GLU A 96 -4.48 9.10 -12.62
N TRP A 97 -4.81 7.85 -12.33
CA TRP A 97 -5.94 7.52 -11.47
C TRP A 97 -5.77 8.16 -10.08
N VAL A 98 -4.59 8.01 -9.47
CA VAL A 98 -4.28 8.58 -8.16
C VAL A 98 -4.42 10.10 -8.18
N LYS A 99 -3.84 10.78 -9.19
CA LYS A 99 -3.96 12.24 -9.35
C LYS A 99 -5.43 12.67 -9.46
N LYS A 100 -6.24 11.94 -10.24
CA LYS A 100 -7.66 12.24 -10.42
C LYS A 100 -8.45 12.08 -9.13
N VAL A 101 -8.19 11.02 -8.36
CA VAL A 101 -8.88 10.74 -7.09
C VAL A 101 -8.55 11.80 -6.03
N LEU A 102 -7.30 12.29 -6.04
CA LEU A 102 -6.83 13.26 -5.04
C LEU A 102 -7.02 14.72 -5.46
N SER A 103 -7.25 15.02 -6.74
CA SER A 103 -7.42 16.41 -7.19
C SER A 103 -8.53 17.18 -6.45
N PRO A 104 -9.68 16.57 -6.06
CA PRO A 104 -10.70 17.26 -5.27
C PRO A 104 -10.23 17.76 -3.91
N LEU A 105 -9.15 17.21 -3.34
CA LEU A 105 -8.57 17.67 -2.07
C LEU A 105 -8.04 19.11 -2.16
N LEU A 106 -7.73 19.58 -3.36
CA LEU A 106 -7.23 20.93 -3.62
C LEU A 106 -8.35 21.91 -4.01
N ASN A 107 -9.62 21.52 -3.91
CA ASN A 107 -10.72 22.42 -4.21
C ASN A 107 -10.81 23.52 -3.13
N PRO A 108 -10.72 24.82 -3.49
CA PRO A 108 -10.89 25.90 -2.53
C PRO A 108 -12.37 26.10 -2.13
N SER A 109 -13.31 25.58 -2.93
CA SER A 109 -14.75 25.70 -2.75
C SER A 109 -15.42 24.32 -2.93
N PRO A 110 -16.51 24.00 -2.19
CA PRO A 110 -17.32 22.80 -2.42
C PRO A 110 -17.92 22.73 -3.84
N PHE A 111 -18.12 23.89 -4.48
CA PHE A 111 -18.67 24.01 -5.83
C PHE A 111 -17.72 24.85 -6.70
N PRO A 112 -16.63 24.27 -7.20
CA PRO A 112 -15.67 24.98 -8.03
C PRO A 112 -16.22 25.22 -9.45
N HIS A 113 -15.95 26.41 -10.01
CA HIS A 113 -16.25 26.71 -11.42
C HIS A 113 -15.41 25.80 -12.35
N PRO A 114 -15.91 25.42 -13.55
CA PRO A 114 -15.16 24.60 -14.51
C PRO A 114 -13.74 25.09 -14.83
N ASP A 115 -13.52 26.41 -14.85
CA ASP A 115 -12.18 26.98 -15.07
C ASP A 115 -11.25 26.72 -13.88
N ALA A 116 -11.76 26.75 -12.66
CA ALA A 116 -11.00 26.44 -11.46
C ALA A 116 -10.60 24.96 -11.42
N ILE A 117 -11.52 24.06 -11.82
CA ILE A 117 -11.25 22.63 -11.99
C ILE A 117 -10.10 22.41 -12.99
N SER A 118 -10.17 23.06 -14.15
CA SER A 118 -9.16 22.90 -15.21
C SER A 118 -7.78 23.44 -14.80
N LYS A 119 -7.74 24.60 -14.14
CA LYS A 119 -6.49 25.16 -13.58
C LYS A 119 -5.89 24.26 -12.51
N ARG A 120 -6.73 23.71 -11.62
CA ARG A 120 -6.32 22.78 -10.56
C ARG A 120 -5.78 21.48 -11.14
N ASP A 121 -6.47 20.86 -12.10
CA ASP A 121 -6.02 19.61 -12.73
C ASP A 121 -4.70 19.79 -13.49
N LYS A 122 -4.54 20.94 -14.16
CA LYS A 122 -3.26 21.33 -14.77
C LYS A 122 -2.14 21.44 -13.72
N TRP A 123 -2.39 22.15 -12.63
CA TRP A 123 -1.42 22.29 -11.54
C TRP A 123 -1.02 20.93 -10.95
N VAL A 124 -1.98 20.04 -10.69
CA VAL A 124 -1.73 18.67 -10.19
C VAL A 124 -0.88 17.88 -11.17
N LYS A 125 -1.17 17.98 -12.47
CA LYS A 125 -0.39 17.27 -13.49
C LYS A 125 1.09 17.68 -13.46
N GLU A 126 1.35 18.98 -13.32
CA GLU A 126 2.69 19.60 -13.39
C GLU A 126 3.48 19.49 -12.07
N ASN A 127 2.81 19.59 -10.91
CA ASN A 127 3.49 19.76 -9.61
C ASN A 127 3.44 18.53 -8.70
N VAL A 128 2.55 17.57 -8.97
CA VAL A 128 2.39 16.36 -8.14
C VAL A 128 3.13 15.19 -8.80
N LYS A 129 3.99 14.53 -8.03
CA LYS A 129 4.67 13.29 -8.44
C LYS A 129 4.02 12.11 -7.73
N VAL A 130 3.67 11.06 -8.47
CA VAL A 130 3.13 9.82 -7.92
C VAL A 130 4.11 8.69 -8.20
N GLU A 131 4.45 7.93 -7.16
CA GLU A 131 5.33 6.77 -7.21
C GLU A 131 4.56 5.58 -6.62
N ILE A 132 4.49 4.46 -7.35
CA ILE A 132 3.74 3.27 -6.95
C ILE A 132 4.72 2.12 -6.79
N TYR A 133 4.73 1.51 -5.61
CA TYR A 133 5.63 0.43 -5.23
C TYR A 133 4.82 -0.81 -4.90
N GLU A 134 5.13 -1.93 -5.55
CA GLU A 134 4.60 -3.22 -5.17
C GLU A 134 5.37 -3.77 -3.97
N VAL A 135 4.65 -4.14 -2.91
CA VAL A 135 5.21 -4.80 -1.73
C VAL A 135 4.84 -6.28 -1.75
N LYS A 136 5.67 -7.07 -2.44
CA LYS A 136 5.40 -8.48 -2.77
C LYS A 136 5.11 -9.36 -1.55
N GLY A 137 5.82 -9.15 -0.43
CA GLY A 137 5.69 -9.99 0.75
C GLY A 137 4.32 -9.94 1.45
N ILE A 138 3.54 -8.88 1.23
CA ILE A 138 2.19 -8.71 1.80
C ILE A 138 1.13 -8.49 0.71
N HIS A 139 1.47 -8.74 -0.56
CA HIS A 139 0.59 -8.54 -1.71
C HIS A 139 -0.12 -7.18 -1.71
N SER A 140 0.63 -6.09 -1.52
CA SER A 140 0.06 -4.74 -1.40
C SER A 140 0.71 -3.74 -2.35
N LEU A 141 0.03 -2.61 -2.58
CA LEU A 141 0.60 -1.45 -3.27
C LEU A 141 0.84 -0.35 -2.26
N ASN A 142 2.05 0.21 -2.24
CA ASN A 142 2.34 1.43 -1.52
C ASN A 142 2.52 2.58 -2.51
N VAL A 143 1.72 3.62 -2.35
CA VAL A 143 1.70 4.79 -3.21
C VAL A 143 2.22 5.99 -2.44
N VAL A 144 3.24 6.64 -2.98
CA VAL A 144 3.79 7.89 -2.47
C VAL A 144 3.37 9.01 -3.42
N VAL A 145 2.72 10.02 -2.87
CA VAL A 145 2.27 11.20 -3.61
C VAL A 145 2.99 12.42 -3.04
N ARG A 146 3.87 13.00 -3.85
CA ARG A 146 4.67 14.17 -3.46
C ARG A 146 3.95 15.46 -3.78
N ASN A 147 4.10 16.45 -2.90
CA ASN A 147 3.64 17.82 -3.12
C ASN A 147 2.12 17.93 -3.41
N ILE A 148 1.31 17.09 -2.75
CA ILE A 148 -0.17 17.10 -2.87
C ILE A 148 -0.85 17.77 -1.67
N LEU A 149 -0.12 17.94 -0.56
CA LEU A 149 -0.64 18.54 0.66
C LEU A 149 -0.16 20.00 0.80
N ASP A 150 -0.97 20.80 1.48
CA ASP A 150 -0.70 22.20 1.77
C ASP A 150 -0.11 22.35 3.19
N SER A 151 1.16 21.99 3.37
CA SER A 151 1.96 22.15 4.61
C SER A 151 1.82 21.07 5.72
N GLY A 152 1.29 19.88 5.44
CA GLY A 152 1.36 18.71 6.34
C GLY A 152 0.69 18.87 7.72
N VAL A 153 0.98 17.92 8.62
CA VAL A 153 0.36 17.68 9.95
C VAL A 153 -0.01 18.90 10.82
N ASN A 154 0.64 20.06 10.65
CA ASN A 154 0.44 21.24 11.52
C ASN A 154 -0.25 22.43 10.85
N CYS A 155 -0.56 22.39 9.56
CA CYS A 155 -1.29 23.45 8.87
C CYS A 155 -2.70 22.95 8.45
N SER A 156 -3.56 22.83 9.46
CA SER A 156 -5.04 22.87 9.39
C SER A 156 -5.77 21.98 8.37
N ARG A 157 -6.03 20.73 8.74
CA ARG A 157 -7.26 20.01 8.35
C ARG A 157 -8.32 20.34 9.41
N ARG A 158 -9.08 21.43 9.28
CA ARG A 158 -10.12 21.86 10.27
C ARG A 158 -11.11 20.74 10.67
N ILE A 159 -11.19 19.66 9.89
CA ILE A 159 -12.08 18.49 10.12
C ILE A 159 -11.30 17.18 10.33
N ASP A 160 -9.97 17.10 10.13
CA ASP A 160 -9.27 15.80 10.27
C ASP A 160 -7.85 15.80 10.84
N ARG A 161 -7.04 16.85 10.83
CA ARG A 161 -5.62 16.92 11.30
C ARG A 161 -4.61 15.82 10.85
N HIS A 162 -4.99 14.59 10.50
CA HIS A 162 -4.08 13.44 10.39
C HIS A 162 -4.22 12.65 9.08
N GLY A 163 -4.91 13.21 8.09
CA GLY A 163 -5.12 12.56 6.80
C GLY A 163 -6.02 11.33 6.82
N LYS A 164 -6.73 11.05 7.92
CA LYS A 164 -7.43 9.77 8.11
C LYS A 164 -8.58 9.59 7.12
N THR A 165 -9.45 10.57 6.96
CA THR A 165 -10.55 10.62 5.98
C THR A 165 -10.07 10.59 4.52
N ILE A 166 -8.79 10.83 4.23
CA ILE A 166 -8.29 10.60 2.86
C ILE A 166 -8.36 9.11 2.51
N SER A 167 -8.20 8.20 3.48
CA SER A 167 -8.44 6.77 3.23
C SER A 167 -9.84 6.56 2.71
N ASP A 168 -10.83 7.21 3.33
CA ASP A 168 -12.24 7.05 2.99
C ASP A 168 -12.54 7.62 1.59
N THR A 169 -11.93 8.75 1.22
CA THR A 169 -12.03 9.31 -0.15
C THR A 169 -11.51 8.35 -1.23
N ILE A 170 -10.42 7.62 -0.93
CA ILE A 170 -9.86 6.63 -1.86
C ILE A 170 -10.71 5.36 -1.87
N LEU A 171 -11.14 4.88 -0.69
CA LEU A 171 -11.98 3.69 -0.52
C LEU A 171 -13.38 3.87 -1.14
N SER A 172 -13.91 5.10 -1.18
CA SER A 172 -15.21 5.39 -1.78
C SER A 172 -15.19 5.40 -3.31
N GLN A 173 -14.00 5.29 -3.94
CA GLN A 173 -13.91 5.27 -5.40
C GLN A 173 -14.49 3.99 -5.98
N GLN A 174 -15.25 4.14 -7.06
CA GLN A 174 -15.78 3.03 -7.82
C GLN A 174 -14.71 2.51 -8.78
N VAL A 175 -14.31 1.25 -8.60
CA VAL A 175 -13.34 0.56 -9.46
C VAL A 175 -14.01 -0.60 -10.18
N MET A 176 -13.57 -0.88 -11.41
CA MET A 176 -14.00 -2.04 -12.18
C MET A 176 -12.77 -2.92 -12.40
N LEU A 177 -12.75 -4.08 -11.75
CA LEU A 177 -11.67 -5.02 -11.95
C LEU A 177 -11.87 -5.80 -13.26
N PRO A 178 -10.79 -6.03 -14.04
CA PRO A 178 -10.84 -6.88 -15.21
C PRO A 178 -11.17 -8.33 -14.83
#